data_AF-A0A7C2E0Z4-F1
#
_entry.id   AF-A0A7C2E0Z4-F1
#
_cell.length_a   1.000
_cell.length_b   1.000
_cell.length_c   1.000
_cell.angle_alpha   90.00
_cell.angle_beta   90.00
_cell.angle_gamma   90.00
#
_symmetry.space_group_name_H-M   'P 1'
#
loop_
_entity.id
_entity.type
_entity.pdbx_description
1 polymer ?
#
loop_
_entity_poly.entity_id
_entity_poly.type
_entity_poly.pdbx_seq_one_letter_code
_entity_poly.pdbx_strand_id
1 'polypeptide(L)' 'MAEIKLCPECNAPEEITKNYVWLNNGVMVQSGNMSRRVGFIESENLDPLYMGIGEIMGQPIDQLVIDVARRG' A
#
# COMPACT_ATOMS: atom_id res chain seq x y z
N MET A 1 8.03 -13.97 16.85
CA MET A 1 7.43 -12.81 16.17
C MET A 1 8.35 -11.63 16.43
N ALA A 2 8.77 -10.89 15.41
CA ALA A 2 9.62 -9.71 15.62
C ALA A 2 8.82 -8.65 16.38
N GLU A 3 9.46 -7.99 17.34
CA GLU A 3 8.86 -6.89 18.09
C GLU A 3 8.77 -5.67 17.17
N ILE A 4 7.55 -5.31 16.75
CA ILE A 4 7.31 -4.17 15.87
C ILE A 4 7.24 -2.92 16.74
N LYS A 5 8.20 -2.00 16.58
CA LYS A 5 8.11 -0.69 17.21
C LYS A 5 6.99 0.11 16.56
N LEU A 6 6.15 0.73 17.38
CA LEU A 6 5.00 1.52 16.94
C LEU A 6 5.30 3.00 17.15
N CYS A 7 4.76 3.82 16.26
CA CYS A 7 4.78 5.28 16.40
C CYS A 7 3.93 5.69 17.62
N PRO A 8 4.45 6.54 18.53
CA PRO A 8 3.73 6.94 19.74
C PRO A 8 2.48 7.80 19.46
N GLU A 9 2.36 8.40 18.27
CA GLU A 9 1.22 9.25 17.91
C GLU A 9 0.10 8.47 17.19
N CYS A 10 0.45 7.71 16.15
CA CYS A 10 -0.54 7.04 15.30
C CYS A 10 -0.60 5.52 15.46
N ASN A 11 0.29 4.93 16.27
CA ASN A 11 0.41 3.49 16.52
C ASN A 11 0.70 2.63 15.27
N ALA A 12 1.02 3.24 14.13
CA ALA A 12 1.49 2.53 12.96
C ALA A 12 2.92 2.00 13.17
N PRO A 13 3.34 0.92 12.47
CA PRO A 13 4.72 0.45 12.52
C PRO A 13 5.71 1.57 12.18
N GLU A 14 6.76 1.72 12.99
CA GLU A 14 7.74 2.80 12.87
C GLU A 14 8.45 2.80 11.50
N GLU A 15 8.59 1.62 10.90
CA GLU A 15 9.14 1.45 9.55
C GLU A 15 8.29 2.14 8.47
N ILE A 16 6.96 2.11 8.60
CA ILE A 16 6.06 2.83 7.69
C ILE A 16 6.22 4.33 7.90
N THR A 17 6.20 4.81 9.16
CA THR A 17 6.30 6.24 9.45
C THR A 17 7.66 6.85 9.09
N LYS A 18 8.73 6.04 8.97
CA LYS A 18 10.04 6.49 8.47
C LYS A 18 10.08 6.68 6.96
N ASN A 19 9.41 5.80 6.21
CA ASN A 19 9.51 5.75 4.76
C ASN A 19 8.44 6.58 4.04
N TYR A 20 7.42 7.03 4.75
CA TYR A 20 6.30 7.79 4.19
C TYR A 20 5.98 9.05 5.00
N VAL A 21 5.58 10.11 4.32
CA VAL A 21 5.20 11.39 4.92
C VAL A 21 3.79 11.78 4.47
N TRP A 22 2.98 12.22 5.43
CA TRP A 22 1.74 12.95 5.17
C TRP A 22 2.04 14.44 4.96
N LEU A 23 1.70 14.96 3.79
CA LEU A 23 1.75 16.38 3.50
C LEU A 23 0.54 17.10 4.12
N ASN A 24 0.65 18.42 4.28
CA ASN A 24 -0.40 19.28 4.83
C ASN A 24 -1.67 19.39 3.97
N ASN A 25 -1.70 18.73 2.82
CA ASN A 25 -2.85 18.64 1.91
C ASN A 25 -3.49 17.24 1.88
N GLY A 26 -3.12 16.35 2.82
CA GLY A 26 -3.65 14.99 2.90
C GLY A 26 -3.04 14.02 1.89
N VAL A 27 -2.00 14.41 1.15
CA VAL A 27 -1.28 13.51 0.25
C VAL A 27 -0.19 12.78 1.02
N MET A 28 -0.15 11.46 0.88
CA MET A 28 1.01 10.67 1.29
C MET A 28 2.01 10.52 0.15
N VAL A 29 3.28 10.65 0.48
CA VAL A 29 4.40 10.44 -0.44
C VAL A 29 5.48 9.59 0.21
N GLN A 30 6.35 9.00 -0.62
CA GLN A 30 7.55 8.33 -0.13
C GLN A 30 8.61 9.37 0.29
N SER A 31 9.18 9.24 1.48
CA SER A 31 10.18 10.18 2.02
C SER A 31 11.40 10.34 1.10
N GLY A 32 11.84 9.24 0.46
CA GLY A 32 12.96 9.23 -0.48
C GLY A 32 12.62 9.72 -1.89
N ASN A 33 11.34 9.88 -2.22
CA ASN A 33 10.88 10.38 -3.52
C ASN A 33 9.53 11.10 -3.37
N MET A 34 9.60 12.41 -3.13
CA MET A 34 8.42 13.26 -2.89
C MET A 34 7.48 13.37 -4.10
N SER A 35 7.89 12.97 -5.30
CA SER A 35 7.01 12.91 -6.48
C SER A 35 6.15 11.63 -6.50
N ARG A 36 6.55 10.60 -5.77
CA ARG A 36 5.85 9.32 -5.70
C ARG A 36 4.76 9.36 -4.63
N ARG A 37 3.53 9.61 -5.07
CA ARG A 37 2.34 9.52 -4.21
C ARG A 37 2.00 8.07 -3.92
N VAL A 38 1.55 7.82 -2.70
CA VAL A 38 1.15 6.48 -2.23
C VAL A 38 -0.18 6.55 -1.50
N GLY A 39 -0.83 5.39 -1.36
CA GLY A 39 -2.01 5.21 -0.52
C GLY A 39 -1.69 4.31 0.66
N PHE A 40 -2.35 4.55 1.79
CA PHE A 40 -2.32 3.68 2.96
C PHE A 40 -3.68 2.99 3.07
N ILE A 41 -3.72 1.69 2.81
CA ILE A 41 -4.95 0.89 2.68
C ILE A 41 -4.72 -0.52 3.24
N GLU A 42 -5.76 -1.09 3.83
CA GLU A 42 -5.78 -2.49 4.28
C GLU A 42 -5.81 -3.47 3.10
N SER A 43 -4.94 -4.47 3.15
CA SER A 43 -4.77 -5.43 2.05
C SER A 43 -5.95 -6.36 1.86
N GLU A 44 -6.70 -6.70 2.93
CA GLU A 44 -7.86 -7.60 2.86
C GLU A 44 -8.96 -7.09 1.92
N ASN A 45 -9.01 -5.78 1.67
CA ASN A 45 -9.97 -5.18 0.74
C ASN A 45 -9.58 -5.39 -0.73
N LEU A 46 -8.32 -5.72 -1.01
CA LEU A 46 -7.79 -5.83 -2.38
C LEU A 46 -8.11 -7.19 -3.01
N ASP A 47 -8.12 -8.27 -2.23
CA ASP A 47 -8.42 -9.62 -2.72
C ASP A 47 -9.81 -9.72 -3.36
N PRO A 48 -10.93 -9.32 -2.69
CA PRO A 48 -12.25 -9.36 -3.33
C PRO A 48 -12.37 -8.37 -4.50
N LEU A 49 -11.62 -7.26 -4.47
CA LEU A 49 -11.58 -6.31 -5.59
C LEU A 49 -10.96 -6.97 -6.83
N TYR A 50 -9.81 -7.64 -6.70
CA TYR A 50 -9.15 -8.31 -7.82
C TYR A 50 -9.97 -9.46 -8.36
N MET A 51 -10.60 -10.23 -7.49
CA MET A 51 -11.54 -11.29 -7.88
C MET A 51 -12.69 -10.72 -8.71
N GLY A 52 -13.36 -9.66 -8.25
CA GLY A 52 -14.45 -9.04 -8.98
C GLY A 52 -14.03 -8.45 -10.33
N ILE A 53 -12.83 -7.89 -10.43
CA ILE A 53 -12.28 -7.45 -11.73
C ILE A 53 -12.05 -8.66 -12.64
N GLY A 54 -11.51 -9.76 -12.12
CA GLY A 54 -11.30 -10.99 -12.88
C GLY A 54 -12.60 -11.57 -13.44
N GLU A 55 -13.67 -11.55 -12.64
CA GLU A 55 -15.02 -11.96 -13.07
C GLU A 55 -15.54 -11.11 -14.23
N ILE A 56 -15.39 -9.78 -14.14
CA ILE A 56 -15.80 -8.84 -15.21
C ILE A 56 -15.00 -9.08 -16.49
N MET A 57 -13.70 -9.33 -16.35
CA MET A 57 -12.77 -9.56 -17.46
C MET A 57 -12.89 -10.97 -18.06
N GLY A 58 -13.61 -11.89 -17.40
CA GLY A 58 -13.72 -13.29 -17.79
C GLY A 58 -12.44 -14.11 -17.61
N GLN A 59 -11.46 -13.60 -16.85
CA GLN A 59 -10.19 -14.28 -16.56
C GLN A 59 -9.55 -13.74 -15.26
N PRO A 60 -8.86 -14.59 -14.47
CA PRO A 60 -8.14 -14.14 -13.28
C PRO A 60 -7.06 -13.10 -13.60
N ILE A 61 -6.85 -12.13 -12.70
CA ILE A 61 -5.85 -11.06 -12.87
C ILE A 61 -4.71 -11.10 -11.84
N ASP A 62 -4.70 -12.07 -10.93
CA ASP A 62 -3.77 -12.16 -9.80
C ASP A 62 -2.31 -12.08 -10.26
N GLN A 63 -1.97 -12.84 -11.31
CA GLN A 63 -0.62 -12.85 -11.88
C GLN A 63 -0.22 -11.48 -12.45
N LEU A 64 -1.16 -10.77 -13.07
CA LEU A 64 -0.92 -9.43 -13.61
C LEU A 64 -0.65 -8.43 -12.48
N VAL A 65 -1.44 -8.51 -11.40
CA VAL A 65 -1.26 -7.66 -10.21
C VAL A 65 0.11 -7.91 -9.57
N ILE A 66 0.49 -9.17 -9.38
CA ILE A 66 1.81 -9.55 -8.84
C ILE A 66 2.95 -9.01 -9.70
N ASP A 67 2.84 -9.14 -11.02
CA ASP A 67 3.90 -8.70 -11.94
C ASP A 67 4.05 -7.17 -11.97
N VAL A 68 2.95 -6.42 -11.83
CA VAL A 68 2.98 -4.96 -11.69
C VAL A 68 3.61 -4.55 -10.36
N ALA A 69 3.21 -5.18 -9.25
CA ALA A 69 3.73 -4.89 -7.92
C ALA A 69 5.24 -5.16 -7.79
N ARG A 70 5.75 -6.19 -8.49
CA ARG A 70 7.19 -6.52 -8.50
C ARG A 70 8.05 -5.48 -9.23
N ARG A 71 7.47 -4.76 -10.20
CA ARG A 71 8.19 -3.80 -11.07
C ARG A 71 8.20 -2.37 -10.52
N GLY A 72 7.30 -2.04 -9.59
CA GLY A 72 7.17 -0.72 -8.98
C GLY A 72 8.12 -0.51 -7.82
#